data_AF-A0A1C3L0C9-F1
#
_entry.id   AF-A0A1C3L0C9-F1
#
_cell.length_a   1.000
_cell.length_b   1.000
_cell.length_c   1.000
_cell.angle_alpha   90.00
_cell.angle_beta   90.00
_cell.angle_gamma   90.00
#
_symmetry.space_group_name_H-M   'P 1'
#
loop_
_entity.id
_entity.type
_entity.pdbx_description
1 polymer ?
#
loop_
_entity_poly.entity_id
_entity_poly.type
_entity_poly.pdbx_seq_one_letter_code
_entity_poly.pdbx_strand_id
1 'polypeptide(L)'
;RTRNKEKPKIEFEAIDILKKEFPLNHLKDKKKLFEKCYLWLKPNGVLLITDYCADKEENWDEEFKEYVKKRKYALITTEEYGQLLSFCNFKNVEAKNISDYWLQLLEMEVNRLEEKKEEFTSKYSIKEYESLINGWNRKIRDTKRNLQVWGYFKAYKI
;
A
#
# COMPACT_ATOMS: atom_id res chain seq x y z
N ARG A 1 -19.32 6.46 -17.57
CA ARG A 1 -18.31 7.47 -17.16
C ARG A 1 -16.92 6.83 -17.25
N THR A 2 -16.20 7.20 -18.30
CA THR A 2 -14.85 6.76 -18.70
C THR A 2 -13.83 7.03 -17.59
N ARG A 3 -13.39 5.97 -16.90
CA ARG A 3 -12.25 6.02 -15.97
C ARG A 3 -10.97 5.77 -16.75
N ASN A 4 -9.99 6.66 -16.59
CA ASN A 4 -8.62 6.60 -17.10
C ASN A 4 -8.48 6.82 -18.61
N LYS A 5 -8.17 8.04 -19.04
CA LYS A 5 -7.66 8.25 -20.41
C LYS A 5 -6.18 8.50 -20.51
N GLU A 6 -5.47 8.89 -19.44
CA GLU A 6 -4.01 8.96 -19.47
C GLU A 6 -3.46 8.53 -18.11
N LYS A 7 -2.95 7.30 -18.06
CA LYS A 7 -2.08 6.81 -16.98
C LYS A 7 -0.73 6.50 -17.63
N PRO A 8 0.40 6.69 -16.93
CA PRO A 8 1.68 6.15 -17.39
C PRO A 8 1.48 4.67 -17.73
N LYS A 9 1.82 4.29 -18.96
CA LYS A 9 1.64 2.94 -19.48
C LYS A 9 2.69 2.05 -18.82
N ILE A 10 2.33 1.41 -17.71
CA ILE A 10 3.15 0.37 -17.11
C ILE A 10 2.80 -0.92 -17.85
N GLU A 11 3.69 -1.34 -18.76
CA GLU A 11 3.58 -2.62 -19.44
C GLU A 11 4.09 -3.72 -18.50
N PHE A 12 3.26 -4.75 -18.30
CA PHE A 12 3.63 -5.93 -17.55
C PHE A 12 3.70 -7.11 -18.53
N GLU A 13 4.88 -7.73 -18.65
CA GLU A 13 5.00 -9.02 -19.35
C GLU A 13 4.35 -10.11 -18.48
N ALA A 14 3.41 -10.86 -19.06
CA ALA A 14 2.65 -11.86 -18.34
C ALA A 14 3.50 -13.11 -18.12
N ILE A 15 4.00 -13.27 -16.88
CA ILE A 15 4.40 -14.56 -16.30
C ILE A 15 3.45 -14.79 -15.11
N ASP A 16 3.07 -16.04 -14.84
CA ASP A 16 2.09 -16.45 -13.80
C ASP A 16 1.92 -15.42 -12.66
N ILE A 17 0.89 -14.57 -12.78
CA ILE A 17 0.60 -13.55 -11.78
C ILE A 17 -0.26 -14.22 -10.70
N LEU A 18 0.32 -14.46 -9.53
CA LEU A 18 -0.48 -14.79 -8.35
C LEU A 18 -1.26 -13.54 -7.90
N LYS A 19 -2.41 -13.29 -8.53
CA LYS A 19 -3.31 -12.21 -8.13
C LYS A 19 -4.17 -12.66 -6.96
N LYS A 20 -3.61 -12.59 -5.77
CA LYS A 20 -4.34 -12.87 -4.53
C LYS A 20 -4.24 -11.65 -3.63
N GLU A 21 -5.40 -11.09 -3.28
CA GLU A 21 -5.48 -10.00 -2.32
C GLU A 21 -5.18 -10.57 -0.93
N PHE A 22 -3.93 -10.40 -0.51
CA PHE A 22 -3.55 -10.66 0.86
C PHE A 22 -3.69 -9.36 1.65
N PRO A 23 -4.35 -9.38 2.83
CA PRO A 23 -4.33 -8.24 3.75
C PRO A 23 -2.95 -8.13 4.41
N LEU A 24 -1.91 -7.87 3.61
CA LEU A 24 -0.50 -7.93 4.01
C LEU A 24 -0.21 -6.98 5.16
N ASN A 25 -0.78 -5.77 5.12
CA ASN A 25 -0.75 -4.82 6.22
C ASN A 25 -1.24 -5.37 7.56
N HIS A 26 -2.06 -6.44 7.60
CA HIS A 26 -2.55 -7.05 8.85
C HIS A 26 -1.77 -8.31 9.24
N LEU A 27 -0.88 -8.80 8.37
CA LEU A 27 -0.15 -10.03 8.58
C LEU A 27 1.14 -9.77 9.35
N LYS A 28 1.22 -10.28 10.59
CA LYS A 28 2.44 -10.18 11.40
C LYS A 28 3.60 -11.02 10.84
N ASP A 29 3.29 -12.24 10.39
CA ASP A 29 4.29 -13.15 9.83
C ASP A 29 4.28 -13.09 8.30
N LYS A 30 4.78 -11.98 7.75
CA LYS A 30 4.91 -11.81 6.29
C LYS A 30 5.89 -12.83 5.69
N LYS A 31 6.90 -13.27 6.45
CA LYS A 31 7.93 -14.25 6.02
C LYS A 31 7.27 -15.55 5.55
N LYS A 32 6.42 -16.14 6.39
CA LYS A 32 5.74 -17.40 6.08
C LYS A 32 4.85 -17.32 4.84
N LEU A 33 4.27 -16.14 4.56
CA LEU A 33 3.53 -15.93 3.32
C LEU A 33 4.46 -15.87 2.11
N PHE A 34 5.57 -15.15 2.19
CA PHE A 34 6.50 -15.05 1.06
C PHE A 34 7.20 -16.38 0.74
N GLU A 35 7.52 -17.19 1.75
CA GLU A 35 7.97 -18.57 1.56
C GLU A 35 6.95 -19.40 0.77
N LYS A 36 5.65 -19.27 1.10
CA LYS A 36 4.58 -19.93 0.34
C LYS A 36 4.45 -19.38 -1.08
N CYS A 37 4.50 -18.06 -1.26
CA CYS A 37 4.48 -17.44 -2.58
C CYS A 37 5.62 -17.96 -3.47
N TYR A 38 6.83 -18.12 -2.90
CA TYR A 38 7.97 -18.69 -3.60
C TYR A 38 7.70 -20.14 -4.02
N LEU A 39 7.08 -20.95 -3.16
CA LEU A 39 6.70 -22.33 -3.52
C LEU A 39 5.63 -22.38 -4.61
N TRP A 40 4.66 -21.46 -4.58
CA TRP A 40 3.54 -21.44 -5.53
C TRP A 40 3.89 -20.91 -6.91
N LEU A 41 4.86 -20.00 -7.02
CA LEU A 41 5.29 -19.48 -8.31
C LEU A 41 6.02 -20.56 -9.12
N LYS A 42 5.82 -20.58 -10.44
CA LYS A 42 6.65 -21.38 -11.35
C LYS A 42 8.06 -20.77 -11.47
N PRO A 43 9.08 -21.52 -11.92
CA PRO A 43 10.36 -20.93 -12.31
C PRO A 43 10.16 -19.76 -13.28
N ASN A 44 10.96 -18.72 -13.13
CA ASN A 44 10.83 -17.40 -13.77
C ASN A 44 9.58 -16.58 -13.38
N GLY A 45 8.76 -17.06 -12.43
CA GLY A 45 7.56 -16.37 -11.96
C GLY A 45 7.84 -15.04 -11.26
N VAL A 46 6.88 -14.10 -11.36
CA VAL A 46 6.99 -12.75 -10.79
C VAL A 46 6.04 -12.60 -9.60
N LEU A 47 6.58 -12.13 -8.49
CA LEU A 47 5.80 -11.61 -7.36
C LEU A 47 5.73 -10.08 -7.49
N LEU A 48 4.51 -9.54 -7.52
CA LEU A 48 4.24 -8.10 -7.54
C LEU A 48 3.33 -7.73 -6.38
N ILE A 49 3.75 -6.79 -5.55
CA ILE A 49 3.04 -6.36 -4.34
C ILE A 49 3.01 -4.85 -4.27
N THR A 50 1.87 -4.30 -3.87
CA THR A 50 1.79 -2.95 -3.29
C THR A 50 1.22 -3.06 -1.88
N ASP A 51 1.85 -2.43 -0.89
CA ASP A 51 1.43 -2.54 0.52
C ASP A 51 1.64 -1.21 1.25
N TYR A 52 1.00 -1.03 2.42
CA TYR A 52 1.38 0.10 3.27
C TYR A 52 2.67 -0.27 4.01
N CYS A 53 3.61 0.66 3.95
CA CYS A 53 4.82 0.67 4.75
C CYS A 53 4.76 1.86 5.70
N ALA A 54 5.72 1.91 6.62
CA ALA A 54 5.93 3.06 7.47
C ALA A 54 7.42 3.29 7.65
N ASP A 55 7.77 4.47 8.16
CA ASP A 55 9.10 4.67 8.73
C ASP A 55 9.33 3.72 9.92
N LYS A 56 10.53 3.69 10.48
CA LYS A 56 10.84 2.92 11.68
C LYS A 56 9.95 3.35 12.85
N GLU A 57 9.58 2.38 13.69
CA GLU A 57 8.65 2.61 14.81
C GLU A 57 9.12 3.69 15.79
N GLU A 58 10.44 3.88 15.92
CA GLU A 58 11.08 4.95 16.69
C GLU A 58 10.70 6.37 16.23
N ASN A 59 10.31 6.54 14.96
CA ASN A 59 9.90 7.83 14.38
C ASN A 59 8.38 8.05 14.42
N TRP A 60 7.60 7.10 14.96
CA TRP A 60 6.14 7.22 14.98
C TRP A 60 5.69 8.15 16.09
N ASP A 61 4.82 9.11 15.75
CA ASP A 61 4.09 9.88 16.76
C ASP A 61 2.90 9.09 17.32
N GLU A 62 2.32 9.61 18.41
CA GLU A 62 1.24 8.93 19.11
C GLU A 62 -0.03 8.78 18.26
N GLU A 63 -0.36 9.76 17.42
CA GLU A 63 -1.51 9.66 16.50
C GLU A 63 -1.32 8.49 15.53
N PHE A 64 -0.12 8.32 14.97
CA PHE A 64 0.17 7.24 14.04
C PHE A 64 0.23 5.88 14.74
N LYS A 65 0.82 5.79 15.94
CA LYS A 65 0.81 4.57 16.77
C LYS A 65 -0.62 4.12 17.07
N GLU A 66 -1.48 5.04 17.50
CA GLU A 66 -2.89 4.74 17.77
C GLU A 66 -3.63 4.28 16.50
N TYR A 67 -3.36 4.94 15.37
CA TYR A 67 -3.91 4.54 14.07
C TYR A 67 -3.51 3.12 13.70
N VAL A 68 -2.20 2.78 13.76
CA VAL A 68 -1.67 1.44 13.47
C VAL A 68 -2.25 0.40 14.42
N LYS A 69 -2.31 0.69 15.72
CA LYS A 69 -2.89 -0.17 16.76
C LYS A 69 -4.37 -0.43 16.51
N LYS A 70 -5.16 0.61 16.25
CA LYS A 70 -6.61 0.51 15.99
C LYS A 70 -6.90 -0.30 14.73
N ARG A 71 -6.06 -0.16 13.70
CA ARG A 71 -6.16 -0.93 12.46
C ARG A 71 -5.57 -2.34 12.58
N LYS A 72 -4.85 -2.64 13.66
CA LYS A 72 -4.09 -3.88 13.84
C LYS A 72 -3.15 -4.11 12.65
N TYR A 73 -2.47 -3.05 12.21
CA TYR A 73 -1.48 -3.17 11.15
C TYR A 73 -0.13 -3.66 11.70
N ALA A 74 0.58 -4.40 10.87
CA ALA A 74 1.97 -4.81 11.00
C ALA A 74 2.73 -4.17 9.83
N LEU A 75 3.06 -2.89 10.00
CA LEU A 75 3.80 -2.10 9.02
C LEU A 75 5.31 -2.26 9.27
N ILE A 76 6.08 -2.32 8.20
CA ILE A 76 7.54 -2.36 8.19
C ILE A 76 8.06 -1.36 7.16
N THR A 77 9.35 -1.04 7.20
CA THR A 77 9.93 -0.14 6.20
C THR A 77 10.00 -0.80 4.82
N THR A 78 10.16 0.01 3.77
CA THR A 78 10.35 -0.50 2.40
C THR A 78 11.61 -1.36 2.28
N GLU A 79 12.65 -1.03 3.02
CA GLU A 79 13.93 -1.74 3.04
C GLU A 79 13.77 -3.10 3.72
N GLU A 80 13.15 -3.15 4.91
CA GLU A 80 12.87 -4.39 5.64
C GLU A 80 12.03 -5.36 4.79
N TYR A 81 11.06 -4.83 4.05
CA TYR A 81 10.24 -5.62 3.13
C TYR A 81 11.07 -6.23 1.99
N GLY A 82 11.94 -5.45 1.35
CA GLY A 82 12.83 -5.91 0.30
C GLY A 82 13.83 -6.97 0.80
N GLN A 83 14.39 -6.78 1.99
CA GLN A 83 15.23 -7.76 2.66
C GLN A 83 14.46 -9.06 2.91
N LEU A 84 13.22 -8.96 3.39
CA LEU A 84 12.38 -10.13 3.67
C LEU A 84 12.11 -10.98 2.42
N LEU A 85 11.84 -10.33 1.28
CA LEU A 85 11.70 -11.02 0.00
C LEU A 85 13.00 -11.74 -0.40
N SER A 86 14.15 -11.08 -0.22
CA SER A 86 15.47 -11.65 -0.51
C SER A 86 15.76 -12.87 0.38
N PHE A 87 15.42 -12.81 1.67
CA PHE A 87 15.50 -13.94 2.60
C PHE A 87 14.61 -15.12 2.21
N CYS A 88 13.52 -14.87 1.49
CA CYS A 88 12.62 -15.90 0.96
C CYS A 88 13.07 -16.43 -0.43
N ASN A 89 14.35 -16.28 -0.76
CA ASN A 89 15.00 -16.72 -2.00
C ASN A 89 14.57 -16.01 -3.30
N PHE A 90 13.71 -15.00 -3.23
CA PHE A 90 13.42 -14.19 -4.40
C PHE A 90 14.67 -13.44 -4.88
N LYS A 91 14.78 -13.28 -6.20
CA LYS A 91 15.88 -12.60 -6.88
C LYS A 91 15.39 -11.33 -7.58
N ASN A 92 16.32 -10.46 -7.95
CA ASN A 92 16.06 -9.19 -8.61
C ASN A 92 14.97 -8.37 -7.89
N VAL A 93 15.11 -8.27 -6.56
CA VAL A 93 14.12 -7.60 -5.71
C VAL A 93 14.20 -6.09 -5.93
N GLU A 94 13.12 -5.53 -6.46
CA GLU A 94 12.86 -4.09 -6.46
C GLU A 94 11.97 -3.76 -5.26
N ALA A 95 12.41 -2.83 -4.41
CA ALA A 95 11.62 -2.24 -3.33
C ALA A 95 11.62 -0.72 -3.52
N LYS A 96 10.45 -0.14 -3.78
CA LYS A 96 10.29 1.27 -4.15
C LYS A 96 9.27 1.94 -3.25
N ASN A 97 9.62 3.12 -2.75
CA ASN A 97 8.66 4.05 -2.19
C ASN A 97 7.95 4.77 -3.35
N ILE A 98 6.65 4.57 -3.51
CA ILE A 98 5.81 5.21 -4.54
C ILE A 98 4.83 6.23 -3.93
N SER A 99 5.21 6.83 -2.80
CA SER A 99 4.38 7.76 -2.04
C SER A 99 4.02 9.03 -2.81
N ASP A 100 4.84 9.49 -3.75
CA ASP A 100 4.51 10.64 -4.60
C ASP A 100 3.26 10.37 -5.46
N TYR A 101 3.16 9.17 -6.03
CA TYR A 101 1.97 8.75 -6.77
C TYR A 101 0.78 8.54 -5.82
N TRP A 102 1.02 7.99 -4.62
CA TRP A 102 -0.04 7.84 -3.63
C TRP A 102 -0.63 9.19 -3.19
N LEU A 103 0.23 10.19 -2.99
CA LEU A 103 -0.17 11.53 -2.58
C LEU A 103 -1.11 12.16 -3.61
N GLN A 104 -0.78 12.08 -4.91
CA GLN A 104 -1.64 12.55 -5.98
C GLN A 104 -3.01 11.87 -5.98
N LEU A 105 -3.05 10.56 -5.72
CA LEU A 105 -4.32 9.82 -5.62
C LEU A 105 -5.15 10.27 -4.41
N LEU A 106 -4.52 10.46 -3.25
CA LEU A 106 -5.21 10.91 -2.04
C LEU A 106 -5.78 12.33 -2.21
N GLU A 107 -4.99 13.26 -2.76
CA GLU A 107 -5.45 14.63 -3.02
C GLU A 107 -6.62 14.65 -4.02
N MET A 108 -6.56 13.83 -5.07
CA MET A 108 -7.69 13.65 -6.00
C MET A 108 -8.93 13.06 -5.31
N GLU A 109 -8.77 12.07 -4.42
CA GLU A 109 -9.89 11.45 -3.69
C GLU A 109 -10.54 12.43 -2.70
N VAL A 110 -9.75 13.25 -2.01
CA VAL A 110 -10.20 14.32 -1.11
C VAL A 110 -11.02 15.35 -1.90
N ASN A 111 -10.45 15.93 -2.96
CA ASN A 111 -11.14 16.93 -3.77
C ASN A 111 -12.48 16.41 -4.30
N ARG A 112 -12.48 15.16 -4.80
CA ARG A 112 -13.70 14.53 -5.31
C ARG A 112 -14.76 14.32 -4.24
N LEU A 113 -14.38 13.98 -3.01
CA LEU A 113 -15.32 13.80 -1.90
C LEU A 113 -15.91 15.14 -1.47
N GLU A 114 -15.11 16.19 -1.43
CA GLU A 114 -15.54 17.55 -1.11
C GLU A 114 -16.52 18.10 -2.15
N GLU A 115 -16.20 17.99 -3.44
CA GLU A 115 -17.09 18.36 -4.55
C GLU A 115 -18.44 17.63 -4.51
N LYS A 116 -18.47 16.43 -3.93
CA LYS A 116 -19.64 15.55 -3.87
C LYS A 116 -20.20 15.41 -2.46
N LYS A 117 -19.92 16.35 -1.56
CA LYS A 117 -20.34 16.27 -0.16
C LYS A 117 -21.85 16.09 0.00
N GLU A 118 -22.66 16.86 -0.74
CA GLU A 118 -24.12 16.74 -0.70
C GLU A 118 -24.60 15.36 -1.19
N GLU A 119 -24.03 14.89 -2.30
CA GLU A 119 -24.34 13.56 -2.85
C GLU A 119 -23.99 12.46 -1.84
N PHE A 120 -22.82 12.57 -1.18
CA PHE A 120 -22.36 11.61 -0.18
C PHE A 120 -23.26 11.64 1.06
N THR A 121 -23.54 12.82 1.62
CA THR A 121 -24.35 12.99 2.83
C THR A 121 -25.84 12.70 2.64
N SER A 122 -26.32 12.67 1.39
CA SER A 122 -27.65 12.13 1.08
C SER A 122 -27.75 10.61 1.20
N LYS A 123 -26.61 9.90 1.09
CA LYS A 123 -26.51 8.44 1.11
C LYS A 123 -25.92 7.89 2.42
N TYR A 124 -25.11 8.69 3.09
CA TYR A 124 -24.34 8.35 4.29
C TYR A 124 -24.42 9.47 5.32
N SER A 125 -24.00 9.21 6.55
CA SER A 125 -24.01 10.23 7.60
C SER A 125 -22.90 11.27 7.45
N ILE A 126 -23.12 12.46 8.02
CA ILE A 126 -22.07 13.48 8.14
C ILE A 126 -20.85 12.97 8.91
N LYS A 127 -21.07 12.10 9.90
CA LYS A 127 -19.99 11.48 10.69
C LYS A 127 -19.11 10.57 9.85
N GLU A 128 -19.68 9.83 8.90
CA GLU A 128 -18.91 9.00 7.96
C GLU A 128 -18.11 9.87 6.98
N TYR A 129 -18.71 10.96 6.50
CA TYR A 129 -18.00 11.94 5.67
C TYR A 129 -16.78 12.51 6.42
N GLU A 130 -16.99 12.99 7.65
CA GLU A 130 -15.93 13.55 8.51
C GLU A 130 -14.85 12.51 8.83
N SER A 131 -15.25 11.27 9.13
CA SER A 131 -14.29 10.20 9.37
C SER A 131 -13.44 9.88 8.13
N LEU A 132 -14.02 9.96 6.94
CA LEU A 132 -13.33 9.65 5.69
C LEU A 132 -12.36 10.77 5.29
N ILE A 133 -12.84 12.03 5.29
CA ILE A 133 -12.03 13.19 4.93
C ILE A 133 -10.87 13.40 5.91
N ASN A 134 -11.11 13.28 7.23
CA ASN A 134 -10.06 13.39 8.24
C ASN A 134 -9.06 12.25 8.12
N GLY A 135 -9.54 11.04 7.82
CA GLY A 135 -8.69 9.88 7.59
C GLY A 135 -7.76 10.05 6.38
N TRP A 136 -8.23 10.63 5.29
CA TRP A 136 -7.41 10.93 4.11
C TRP A 136 -6.46 12.10 4.34
N ASN A 137 -6.90 13.18 4.99
CA ASN A 137 -6.04 14.33 5.32
C ASN A 137 -4.87 13.93 6.24
N ARG A 138 -5.12 13.05 7.22
CA ARG A 138 -4.05 12.46 8.05
C ARG A 138 -3.05 11.69 7.18
N LYS A 139 -3.53 10.84 6.27
CA LYS A 139 -2.66 10.08 5.35
C LYS A 139 -1.81 11.02 4.50
N ILE A 140 -2.40 12.06 3.90
CA ILE A 140 -1.67 13.07 3.10
C ILE A 140 -0.53 13.69 3.92
N ARG A 141 -0.81 14.13 5.15
CA ARG A 141 0.19 14.69 6.05
C ARG A 141 1.30 13.70 6.38
N ASP A 142 0.95 12.47 6.69
CA ASP A 142 1.91 11.42 7.08
C ASP A 142 2.77 10.97 5.88
N THR A 143 2.20 10.93 4.68
CA THR A 143 2.90 10.65 3.43
C THR A 143 3.88 11.76 3.07
N LYS A 144 3.49 13.04 3.22
CA LYS A 144 4.37 14.21 2.95
C LYS A 144 5.65 14.22 3.79
N ARG A 145 5.64 13.57 4.96
CA ARG A 145 6.80 13.44 5.85
C ARG A 145 7.43 12.04 5.88
N ASN A 146 7.10 11.18 4.91
CA ASN A 146 7.56 9.79 4.81
C ASN A 146 7.24 8.88 6.01
N LEU A 147 6.28 9.26 6.87
CA LEU A 147 5.88 8.44 8.02
C LEU A 147 5.03 7.26 7.59
N GLN A 148 4.02 7.50 6.75
CA GLN A 148 3.21 6.45 6.13
C GLN A 148 3.54 6.39 4.65
N VAL A 149 3.98 5.23 4.18
CA VAL A 149 4.52 5.03 2.83
C VAL A 149 3.65 4.06 2.04
N TRP A 150 3.54 4.27 0.73
CA TRP A 150 3.04 3.25 -0.18
C TRP A 150 4.21 2.56 -0.87
N GLY A 151 4.41 1.29 -0.53
CA GLY A 151 5.49 0.48 -1.07
C GLY A 151 5.07 -0.27 -2.33
N TYR A 152 5.99 -0.36 -3.29
CA TYR A 152 5.92 -1.22 -4.47
C TYR A 152 7.06 -2.22 -4.41
N PHE A 153 6.74 -3.50 -4.59
CA PHE A 153 7.71 -4.58 -4.56
C PHE A 153 7.55 -5.49 -5.77
N LYS A 154 8.64 -5.76 -6.45
CA LYS A 154 8.70 -6.70 -7.58
C LYS A 154 9.88 -7.64 -7.39
N ALA A 155 9.65 -8.93 -7.53
CA ALA A 155 10.68 -9.93 -7.28
C ALA A 155 10.44 -11.20 -8.10
N TYR A 156 11.47 -11.99 -8.33
CA TYR A 156 11.43 -13.13 -9.25
C TYR A 156 11.80 -14.44 -8.55
N LYS A 157 11.09 -15.51 -8.89
CA LYS A 157 11.56 -16.88 -8.62
C LYS A 157 12.43 -17.29 -9.80
N ILE A 158 13.73 -17.50 -9.56
CA ILE A 158 14.66 -18.00 -10.56
C ILE A 158 14.91 -19.48 -10.28
#